data_AF-A0A6V7IRS2-F1
#
_entry.id   AF-A0A6V7IRS2-F1
#
_cell.length_a   1.000
_cell.length_b   1.000
_cell.length_c   1.000
_cell.angle_alpha   90.00
_cell.angle_beta   90.00
_cell.angle_gamma   90.00
#
_symmetry.space_group_name_H-M   'P 1'
#
loop_
_entity.id
_entity.type
_entity.pdbx_description
1 polymer ?
#
loop_
_entity_poly.entity_id
_entity_poly.type
_entity_poly.pdbx_seq_one_letter_code
_entity_poly.pdbx_strand_id
1 'polypeptide(L)'
;ASESTNLQIPGGWTIDKYMERIKINVVKLSEDGRELEFDVIGCTAALANAFRRILLSEVPSMAIEKVFILNNTSLIQDEVFAH
;
A
#
# COMPACT_ATOMS: atom_id res chain seq x y z
N ALA A 1 -5.45 12.81 -34.40
CA ALA A 1 -5.21 12.58 -32.96
C ALA A 1 -4.06 11.60 -32.84
N SER A 2 -2.86 12.18 -32.84
CA SER A 2 -1.59 11.57 -33.22
C SER A 2 -0.60 11.99 -32.16
N GLU A 3 -0.48 11.22 -31.08
CA GLU A 3 0.49 11.51 -30.02
C GLU A 3 0.80 10.31 -29.09
N SER A 4 0.68 9.07 -29.61
CA SER A 4 1.16 7.86 -28.92
C SER A 4 2.44 7.26 -29.54
N THR A 5 2.99 7.91 -30.56
CA THR A 5 4.29 7.59 -31.15
C THR A 5 5.26 8.71 -30.80
N ASN A 6 6.00 8.61 -29.69
CA ASN A 6 7.36 9.13 -29.50
C ASN A 6 7.80 9.06 -28.03
N LEU A 7 8.26 7.88 -27.58
CA LEU A 7 9.44 7.82 -26.72
C LEU A 7 10.09 6.44 -26.82
N GLN A 8 10.56 6.09 -28.03
CA GLN A 8 11.65 5.13 -28.12
C GLN A 8 12.90 5.88 -27.65
N ILE A 9 13.21 5.73 -26.36
CA ILE A 9 14.43 6.25 -25.74
C ILE A 9 15.62 5.62 -26.49
N PRO A 10 16.57 6.41 -27.03
CA PRO A 10 17.73 5.85 -27.71
C PRO A 10 18.60 5.17 -26.65
N GLY A 11 18.65 3.83 -26.71
CA GLY A 11 19.19 2.98 -25.65
C GLY A 11 18.05 2.42 -24.80
N GLY A 12 17.61 1.21 -25.15
CA GLY A 12 16.46 0.53 -24.56
C GLY A 12 16.43 0.53 -23.03
N TRP A 13 15.22 0.41 -22.49
CA TRP A 13 15.03 0.25 -21.05
C TRP A 13 15.70 -1.06 -20.60
N THR A 14 16.63 -0.95 -19.66
CA THR A 14 17.30 -2.08 -19.02
C THR A 14 17.05 -1.98 -17.53
N ILE A 15 16.79 -3.12 -16.89
CA ILE A 15 16.52 -3.21 -15.46
C ILE A 15 17.69 -2.62 -14.66
N ASP A 16 18.92 -2.83 -15.09
CA ASP A 16 20.13 -2.33 -14.43
C ASP A 16 20.12 -0.79 -14.30
N LYS A 17 19.82 -0.09 -15.38
CA LYS A 17 19.71 1.39 -15.40
C LYS A 17 18.54 1.90 -14.57
N TYR A 18 17.48 1.12 -14.44
CA TYR A 18 16.32 1.46 -13.62
C TYR A 18 16.61 1.25 -12.12
N MET A 19 17.31 0.17 -11.79
CA MET A 19 17.69 -0.16 -10.42
C MET A 19 18.71 0.84 -9.85
N GLU A 20 19.63 1.37 -10.65
CA GLU A 20 20.53 2.46 -10.23
C GLU A 20 19.80 3.77 -9.87
N ARG A 21 18.60 3.99 -10.41
CA ARG A 21 17.82 5.21 -10.20
C ARG A 21 16.90 5.13 -8.99
N ILE A 22 16.46 3.93 -8.62
CA ILE A 22 15.61 3.75 -7.45
C ILE A 22 16.42 3.94 -6.19
N LYS A 23 15.98 4.86 -5.33
CA LYS A 23 16.52 5.07 -3.98
C LYS A 23 15.40 5.14 -2.98
N ILE A 24 15.62 4.54 -1.82
CA ILE A 24 14.69 4.57 -0.69
C ILE A 24 15.39 5.28 0.46
N ASN A 25 14.75 6.31 1.01
CA ASN A 25 15.23 7.03 2.17
C ASN A 25 14.20 6.92 3.30
N VAL A 26 14.62 6.42 4.47
CA VAL A 26 13.72 6.33 5.62
C VAL A 26 13.81 7.65 6.39
N VAL A 27 12.69 8.36 6.46
CA VAL A 27 12.61 9.68 7.10
C VAL A 27 12.34 9.54 8.58
N LYS A 28 11.40 8.67 8.94
CA LYS A 28 10.97 8.48 10.32
C LYS A 28 10.51 7.05 10.56
N LEU A 29 10.93 6.52 11.70
CA LEU A 29 10.39 5.31 12.29
C LEU A 29 9.85 5.69 13.67
N SER A 30 8.56 5.43 13.92
CA SER A 30 7.99 5.66 15.25
C SER A 30 8.62 4.71 16.27
N GLU A 31 8.92 5.21 17.47
CA GLU A 31 9.49 4.42 18.57
C GLU A 31 8.59 3.23 18.94
N ASP A 32 7.28 3.39 18.77
CA ASP A 32 6.26 2.36 18.99
C ASP A 32 6.22 1.29 17.89
N GLY A 33 6.97 1.46 16.79
CA GLY A 33 7.01 0.53 15.66
C GLY A 33 5.74 0.48 14.81
N ARG A 34 4.77 1.38 15.02
CA ARG A 34 3.46 1.38 14.33
C ARG A 34 3.40 2.24 13.07
N GLU A 35 4.35 3.15 12.88
CA GLU A 35 4.39 4.09 11.76
C GLU A 35 5.78 4.12 11.14
N LEU A 36 5.83 4.11 9.81
CA LEU A 36 7.03 4.19 9.00
C LEU A 36 6.81 5.22 7.89
N GLU A 37 7.70 6.21 7.82
CA GLU A 37 7.71 7.23 6.78
C GLU A 37 8.99 7.10 5.95
N PHE A 38 8.84 6.96 4.64
CA PHE A 38 9.95 6.79 3.71
C PHE A 38 9.66 7.44 2.36
N ASP A 39 10.71 7.94 1.73
CA ASP A 39 10.69 8.50 0.39
C ASP A 39 11.17 7.46 -0.62
N VAL A 40 10.45 7.31 -1.72
CA VAL A 40 10.88 6.50 -2.87
C VAL A 40 11.18 7.41 -4.05
N ILE A 41 12.47 7.54 -4.37
CA ILE A 41 12.96 8.40 -5.45
C ILE A 41 13.24 7.53 -6.68
N GLY A 42 12.80 7.97 -7.86
CA GLY A 42 13.06 7.27 -9.13
C GLY A 42 12.03 6.19 -9.50
N CYS A 43 10.94 6.08 -8.74
CA CYS A 43 9.81 5.20 -9.04
C CYS A 43 8.79 5.88 -9.98
N THR A 44 8.11 5.09 -10.82
CA THR A 44 6.98 5.58 -11.62
C THR A 44 5.72 5.72 -10.76
N ALA A 45 4.86 6.70 -11.08
CA ALA A 45 3.61 6.91 -10.34
C ALA A 45 2.68 5.67 -10.36
N ALA A 46 2.71 4.89 -11.45
CA ALA A 46 1.95 3.65 -11.56
C ALA A 46 2.43 2.59 -10.56
N LEU A 47 3.74 2.41 -10.41
CA LEU A 47 4.32 1.45 -9.47
C LEU A 47 4.08 1.88 -8.01
N ALA A 48 4.23 3.17 -7.70
CA ALA A 48 3.91 3.69 -6.37
C ALA A 48 2.44 3.47 -5.97
N ASN A 49 1.50 3.73 -6.89
CA ASN A 49 0.07 3.50 -6.63
C ASN A 49 -0.27 1.99 -6.56
N ALA A 50 0.46 1.14 -7.29
CA ALA A 50 0.33 -0.30 -7.17
C ALA A 50 0.72 -0.77 -5.75
N PHE A 51 1.87 -0.33 -5.23
CA PHE A 51 2.26 -0.63 -3.84
C PHE A 51 1.24 -0.12 -2.82
N ARG A 52 0.72 1.10 -3.00
CA ARG A 52 -0.33 1.63 -2.13
C ARG A 52 -1.58 0.73 -2.11
N ARG A 53 -2.00 0.22 -3.27
CA ARG A 53 -3.15 -0.69 -3.37
C ARG A 53 -2.88 -2.05 -2.73
N ILE A 54 -1.69 -2.61 -2.97
CA ILE A 54 -1.27 -3.89 -2.39
C ILE A 54 -1.27 -3.79 -0.86
N LEU A 55 -0.65 -2.74 -0.31
CA LEU A 55 -0.56 -2.52 1.14
C LEU A 55 -1.93 -2.36 1.81
N LEU A 56 -2.90 -1.74 1.12
CA LEU A 56 -4.23 -1.51 1.68
C LEU A 56 -5.18 -2.69 1.55
N SER A 57 -4.99 -3.58 0.56
CA SER A 57 -6.03 -4.54 0.19
C SER A 57 -5.56 -5.97 0.01
N GLU A 58 -4.28 -6.21 -0.24
CA GLU A 58 -3.76 -7.55 -0.53
C GLU A 58 -2.92 -8.11 0.61
N VAL A 59 -2.54 -7.30 1.59
CA VAL A 59 -1.88 -7.79 2.80
C VAL A 59 -2.93 -8.47 3.69
N PRO A 60 -2.84 -9.79 3.91
CA PRO A 60 -3.81 -10.49 4.74
C PRO A 60 -3.65 -10.05 6.20
N SER A 61 -4.76 -9.67 6.84
CA SER A 61 -4.81 -9.35 8.27
C SER A 61 -5.83 -10.25 8.96
N MET A 62 -5.49 -10.71 10.16
CA MET A 62 -6.45 -11.41 11.01
C MET A 62 -7.45 -10.41 11.58
N ALA A 63 -8.73 -10.70 11.46
CA ALA A 63 -9.82 -9.92 12.03
C ALA A 63 -10.93 -10.85 12.53
N ILE A 64 -11.79 -10.34 13.41
CA ILE A 64 -12.92 -11.10 13.93
C ILE A 64 -13.98 -11.20 12.83
N GLU A 65 -14.28 -12.41 12.36
CA GLU A 65 -15.29 -12.64 11.31
C GLU A 65 -16.65 -13.07 11.89
N LYS A 66 -16.65 -13.94 12.91
CA LYS A 66 -17.87 -14.51 13.49
C LYS A 66 -17.92 -14.27 14.98
N VAL A 67 -18.93 -13.54 15.42
CA VAL A 67 -19.21 -13.28 16.84
C VAL A 67 -20.45 -14.06 17.25
N PHE A 68 -20.31 -14.95 18.23
CA PHE A 68 -21.44 -15.69 18.80
C PHE A 68 -21.83 -15.05 20.14
N ILE A 69 -23.01 -14.44 20.19
CA ILE A 69 -23.53 -13.77 21.40
C ILE A 69 -24.50 -14.73 22.10
N LEU A 70 -24.23 -15.05 23.37
CA LEU A 70 -25.05 -15.99 24.15
C LEU A 70 -26.25 -15.30 24.81
N ASN A 71 -26.03 -14.12 25.39
CA ASN A 71 -27.07 -13.29 25.98
C ASN A 71 -26.55 -11.85 26.15
N ASN A 72 -27.05 -10.91 25.35
CA ASN A 72 -26.75 -9.49 25.52
C ASN A 72 -27.90 -8.79 26.26
N THR A 73 -27.61 -8.27 27.46
CA THR A 73 -28.54 -7.46 28.27
C THR A 73 -28.22 -5.97 28.21
N SER A 74 -27.29 -5.57 27.34
CA SER A 74 -26.94 -4.17 27.10
C SER A 74 -28.04 -3.44 26.32
N LEU A 75 -28.00 -2.10 26.37
CA LEU A 75 -28.85 -1.24 25.55
C LEU A 75 -28.40 -1.20 24.08
N ILE A 76 -27.12 -1.52 23.82
CA ILE A 76 -26.55 -1.54 22.48
C ILE A 76 -26.97 -2.82 21.79
N GLN A 77 -27.45 -2.68 20.56
CA GLN A 77 -27.91 -3.79 19.73
C GLN A 77 -26.74 -4.68 19.30
N ASP A 78 -27.01 -5.98 19.18
CA ASP A 78 -26.03 -7.04 18.89
C ASP A 78 -25.25 -6.78 17.59
N GLU A 79 -25.92 -6.27 16.56
CA GLU A 79 -25.31 -5.95 15.27
C GLU A 79 -24.29 -4.81 15.35
N VAL A 80 -24.51 -3.83 16.24
CA VAL A 80 -23.59 -2.71 16.46
C VAL A 80 -22.41 -3.15 17.31
N PHE A 81 -22.61 -4.14 18.18
CA PHE A 81 -21.54 -4.69 19.01
C PHE A 81 -20.60 -5.63 18.23
N ALA A 82 -21.12 -6.35 17.25
CA ALA A 82 -20.37 -7.31 16.44
C ALA A 82 -19.70 -6.71 15.19
N HIS A 83 -20.04 -5.47 14.82
CA HIS A 83 -19.42 -4.73 13.72
C HIS A 83 -18.09 -4.09 14.12
#